data_AF-A0A6A3B8H8-F1
#
_entry.id   AF-A0A6A3B8H8-F1
#
_cell.length_a   1.000
_cell.length_b   1.000
_cell.length_c   1.000
_cell.angle_alpha   90.00
_cell.angle_beta   90.00
_cell.angle_gamma   90.00
#
_symmetry.space_group_name_H-M   'P 1'
#
loop_
_entity.id
_entity.type
_entity.pdbx_description
1 polymer ?
#
loop_
_entity_poly.entity_id
_entity_poly.type
_entity_poly.pdbx_seq_one_letter_code
_entity_poly.pdbx_strand_id
1 'polypeptide(L)'
;MALSGTLCPPLIPTRRGCSSRIKAQFVDSDPGHSFEAIREHIFGSNNASANPPPMNGFTQQASSMNGFDPEMVAAYKSLVSKFAPNRLYVHSATSSGATINIPSLLIKAYPERKIFKNLDDAGISWGIYYQNIPSTLFYKNLRKLKCLFNFRPYGLSFKKHAKEGKLPGYVVVEQRYVDTKVEPANDDHPSHDVYEGQMFVKEVYES
;
A
#
# COMPACT_ATOMS: atom_id res chain seq x y z
N MET A 1 25.85 -42.00 -29.47
CA MET A 1 26.16 -41.04 -30.56
C MET A 1 26.00 -39.64 -29.99
N ALA A 2 26.90 -38.74 -30.35
CA ALA A 2 27.34 -37.58 -29.59
C ALA A 2 26.32 -36.44 -29.37
N LEU A 3 26.58 -35.72 -28.28
CA LEU A 3 26.24 -34.34 -27.89
C LEU A 3 26.02 -33.35 -29.05
N SER A 4 25.05 -32.46 -28.87
CA SER A 4 25.24 -31.03 -29.18
C SER A 4 24.29 -30.20 -28.31
N GLY A 5 24.84 -29.66 -27.23
CA GLY A 5 24.22 -28.59 -26.44
C GLY A 5 24.66 -27.25 -27.01
N THR A 6 23.69 -26.38 -27.29
CA THR A 6 23.95 -24.96 -27.52
C THR A 6 23.53 -24.22 -26.25
N LEU A 7 24.46 -24.13 -25.32
CA LEU A 7 24.39 -23.24 -24.17
C LEU A 7 24.41 -21.80 -24.70
N CYS A 8 23.34 -21.05 -24.42
CA CYS A 8 23.33 -19.60 -24.58
C CYS A 8 24.35 -19.01 -23.59
N PRO A 9 25.33 -18.21 -24.02
CA PRO A 9 26.37 -17.73 -23.12
C PRO A 9 25.78 -16.74 -22.09
N PRO A 10 26.33 -16.69 -20.86
CA PRO A 10 25.94 -15.71 -19.86
C PRO A 10 26.34 -14.31 -20.34
N LEU A 11 25.37 -13.38 -20.32
CA LEU A 11 25.60 -11.97 -20.61
C LEU A 11 26.54 -11.38 -19.54
N ILE A 12 27.80 -11.15 -19.92
CA ILE A 12 28.76 -10.38 -19.15
C ILE A 12 28.25 -8.92 -19.12
N PRO A 13 27.98 -8.31 -17.95
CA PRO A 13 27.60 -6.91 -17.91
C PRO A 13 28.86 -6.06 -18.19
N THR A 14 28.96 -5.54 -19.41
CA THR A 14 29.94 -4.51 -19.72
C THR A 14 29.51 -3.21 -19.03
N ARG A 15 30.34 -2.74 -18.08
CA ARG A 15 30.19 -1.44 -17.44
C ARG A 15 30.25 -0.33 -18.50
N ARG A 16 29.09 0.19 -18.92
CA ARG A 16 28.94 1.57 -19.41
C ARG A 16 27.66 2.15 -18.85
N GLY A 17 27.80 3.34 -18.26
CA GLY A 17 26.73 4.06 -17.59
C GLY A 17 25.55 4.29 -18.51
N CYS A 18 24.41 3.75 -18.11
CA CYS A 18 23.10 4.31 -18.36
C CYS A 18 22.30 3.97 -17.10
N SER A 19 22.05 4.96 -16.24
CA SER A 19 21.07 4.82 -15.16
C SER A 19 19.67 4.85 -15.80
N SER A 20 19.34 3.82 -16.58
CA SER A 20 17.96 3.59 -17.01
C SER A 20 17.19 3.28 -15.73
N ARG A 21 16.27 4.17 -15.34
CA ARG A 21 15.25 3.81 -14.35
C ARG A 21 14.63 2.50 -14.83
N ILE A 22 14.86 1.42 -14.09
CA ILE A 22 14.17 0.16 -14.34
C ILE A 22 12.73 0.45 -13.91
N LYS A 23 11.91 0.92 -14.86
CA LYS A 23 10.48 1.04 -14.65
C LYS A 23 9.95 -0.35 -14.34
N ALA A 24 9.11 -0.47 -13.32
CA ALA A 24 8.45 -1.74 -13.11
C ALA A 24 7.60 -2.06 -14.34
N GLN A 25 7.44 -3.34 -14.66
CA GLN A 25 6.50 -3.72 -15.71
C GLN A 25 5.12 -3.17 -15.33
N PHE A 26 4.49 -2.46 -16.27
CA PHE A 26 3.15 -1.92 -16.10
C PHE A 26 2.18 -3.09 -15.88
N VAL A 27 1.47 -3.09 -14.74
CA VAL A 27 0.44 -4.08 -14.42
C VAL A 27 -0.91 -3.42 -14.65
N ASP A 28 -1.55 -3.75 -15.76
CA ASP A 28 -2.83 -3.16 -16.18
C ASP A 28 -4.03 -3.74 -15.41
N SER A 29 -3.85 -4.90 -14.78
CA SER A 29 -4.95 -5.61 -14.10
C SER A 29 -4.98 -5.27 -12.61
N ASP A 30 -6.03 -4.56 -12.18
CA ASP A 30 -6.46 -4.49 -10.77
C ASP A 30 -7.48 -5.61 -10.52
N PRO A 31 -7.06 -6.79 -9.99
CA PRO A 31 -7.97 -7.87 -9.71
C PRO A 31 -8.97 -7.47 -8.63
N GLY A 32 -10.18 -8.04 -8.69
CA GLY A 32 -11.23 -7.76 -7.72
C GLY A 32 -10.77 -8.02 -6.28
N HIS A 33 -10.87 -7.02 -5.43
CA HIS A 33 -10.50 -7.08 -4.01
C HIS A 33 -11.70 -6.97 -3.06
N SER A 34 -12.92 -7.26 -3.56
CA SER A 34 -14.13 -7.40 -2.73
C SER A 34 -14.15 -8.73 -1.98
N PHE A 35 -15.04 -8.85 -0.99
CA PHE A 35 -15.23 -10.12 -0.27
C PHE A 35 -15.62 -11.27 -1.22
N GLU A 36 -16.49 -11.00 -2.19
CA GLU A 36 -16.93 -11.96 -3.20
C GLU A 36 -15.78 -12.38 -4.11
N ALA A 37 -14.98 -11.42 -4.58
CA ALA A 37 -13.83 -11.70 -5.44
C ALA A 37 -12.74 -12.49 -4.70
N ILE A 38 -12.45 -12.15 -3.43
CA ILE A 38 -11.51 -12.92 -2.61
C ILE A 38 -12.02 -14.35 -2.37
N ARG A 39 -13.33 -14.52 -2.12
CA ARG A 39 -13.94 -15.86 -2.01
C ARG A 39 -13.74 -16.63 -3.31
N GLU A 40 -13.98 -15.99 -4.44
CA GLU A 40 -13.78 -16.60 -5.76
C GLU A 40 -12.31 -16.98 -6.00
N HIS A 41 -11.34 -16.14 -5.63
CA HIS A 41 -9.92 -16.49 -5.74
C HIS A 41 -9.56 -17.74 -4.93
N ILE A 42 -10.05 -17.81 -3.69
CA ILE A 42 -9.74 -18.90 -2.74
C ILE A 42 -10.44 -20.21 -3.12
N PHE A 43 -11.70 -20.16 -3.57
CA PHE A 43 -12.53 -21.36 -3.77
C PHE A 43 -12.85 -21.69 -5.24
N GLY A 44 -12.57 -20.76 -6.16
CA GLY A 44 -12.88 -20.88 -7.59
C GLY A 44 -14.37 -21.04 -7.89
N SER A 45 -15.25 -20.77 -6.91
CA SER A 45 -16.70 -20.93 -7.01
C SER A 45 -17.43 -20.23 -5.87
N ASN A 46 -18.77 -20.21 -5.93
CA ASN A 46 -19.61 -19.74 -4.82
C ASN A 46 -19.65 -20.71 -3.62
N ASN A 47 -19.18 -21.95 -3.78
CA ASN A 47 -19.14 -22.92 -2.71
C ASN A 47 -17.85 -22.77 -1.88
N ALA A 48 -17.96 -22.20 -0.68
CA ALA A 48 -16.85 -21.97 0.23
C ALA A 48 -16.66 -23.06 1.31
N SER A 49 -17.16 -24.29 1.08
CA SER A 49 -17.11 -25.38 2.08
C SER A 49 -15.86 -26.26 2.01
N ALA A 50 -15.05 -26.15 0.95
CA ALA A 50 -13.86 -26.99 0.78
C ALA A 50 -12.82 -26.75 1.89
N ASN A 51 -12.28 -27.83 2.45
CA ASN A 51 -11.23 -27.77 3.47
C ASN A 51 -10.17 -28.88 3.18
N PRO A 52 -8.93 -28.52 2.81
CA PRO A 52 -8.42 -27.17 2.66
C PRO A 52 -9.04 -26.43 1.45
N PRO A 53 -9.04 -25.08 1.43
CA PRO A 53 -9.48 -24.33 0.26
C PRO A 53 -8.61 -24.64 -0.97
N PRO A 54 -9.21 -24.80 -2.17
CA PRO A 54 -8.50 -25.28 -3.35
C PRO A 54 -7.56 -24.26 -4.00
N MET A 55 -7.73 -22.96 -3.73
CA MET A 55 -6.92 -21.85 -4.28
C MET A 55 -6.88 -21.79 -5.82
N ASN A 56 -7.82 -22.44 -6.49
CA ASN A 56 -7.86 -22.57 -7.95
C ASN A 56 -8.46 -21.34 -8.64
N GLY A 57 -9.16 -20.46 -7.93
CA GLY A 57 -9.67 -19.19 -8.50
C GLY A 57 -8.55 -18.25 -8.94
N PHE A 58 -7.41 -18.25 -8.25
CA PHE A 58 -6.21 -17.52 -8.68
C PHE A 58 -5.73 -17.96 -10.08
N THR A 59 -5.80 -19.27 -10.38
CA THR A 59 -5.43 -19.78 -11.71
C THR A 59 -6.48 -19.49 -12.77
N GLN A 60 -7.77 -19.46 -12.40
CA GLN A 60 -8.84 -19.05 -13.33
C GLN A 60 -8.68 -17.59 -13.78
N GLN A 61 -8.07 -16.75 -12.94
CA GLN A 61 -7.84 -15.34 -13.20
C GLN A 61 -6.36 -15.04 -13.55
N ALA A 62 -5.58 -16.05 -13.95
CA ALA A 62 -4.15 -15.90 -14.19
C ALA A 62 -3.78 -14.79 -15.19
N SER A 63 -4.64 -14.50 -16.18
CA SER A 63 -4.43 -13.39 -17.13
C SER A 63 -4.42 -12.01 -16.46
N SER A 64 -5.05 -11.89 -15.29
CA SER A 64 -5.15 -10.66 -14.50
C SER A 64 -4.21 -10.66 -13.29
N MET A 65 -3.37 -11.69 -13.14
CA MET A 65 -2.52 -11.92 -11.98
C MET A 65 -1.06 -12.12 -12.39
N ASN A 66 -0.42 -11.01 -12.76
CA ASN A 66 1.03 -11.00 -13.00
C ASN A 66 1.78 -10.74 -11.69
N GLY A 67 2.83 -11.53 -11.44
CA GLY A 67 3.74 -11.33 -10.31
C GLY A 67 4.97 -10.51 -10.71
N PHE A 68 5.50 -9.75 -9.76
CA PHE A 68 6.83 -9.14 -9.91
C PHE A 68 7.91 -10.13 -9.48
N ASP A 69 9.07 -10.06 -10.14
CA ASP A 69 10.28 -10.64 -9.55
C ASP A 69 10.51 -10.00 -8.17
N PRO A 70 10.78 -10.79 -7.10
CA PRO A 70 11.02 -10.24 -5.77
C PRO A 70 12.09 -9.15 -5.70
N GLU A 71 13.05 -9.12 -6.62
CA GLU A 71 14.08 -8.07 -6.71
C GLU A 71 13.50 -6.72 -7.15
N MET A 72 12.40 -6.71 -7.89
CA MET A 72 11.71 -5.50 -8.35
C MET A 72 10.92 -4.80 -7.25
N VAL A 73 10.59 -5.53 -6.18
CA VAL A 73 9.84 -5.03 -5.00
C VAL A 73 10.61 -5.31 -3.72
N ALA A 74 11.91 -4.98 -3.72
CA ALA A 74 12.83 -5.32 -2.65
C ALA A 74 12.40 -4.79 -1.26
N ALA A 75 11.74 -3.62 -1.20
CA ALA A 75 11.22 -3.09 0.05
C ALA A 75 10.14 -4.02 0.62
N TYR A 76 9.18 -4.44 -0.22
CA TYR A 76 8.11 -5.34 0.19
C TYR A 76 8.52 -6.79 0.37
N LYS A 77 9.54 -7.28 -0.33
CA LYS A 77 10.09 -8.63 -0.11
C LYS A 77 10.35 -8.90 1.38
N SER A 78 10.79 -7.87 2.11
CA SER A 78 11.03 -7.96 3.55
C SER A 78 9.77 -7.77 4.40
N LEU A 79 8.76 -7.02 3.91
CA LEU A 79 7.52 -6.69 4.64
C LEU A 79 6.35 -7.67 4.43
N VAL A 80 6.20 -8.28 3.25
CA VAL A 80 5.01 -9.07 2.83
C VAL A 80 4.80 -10.35 3.67
N SER A 81 5.79 -10.73 4.48
CA SER A 81 5.58 -11.73 5.55
C SER A 81 4.51 -11.33 6.58
N LYS A 82 4.04 -10.07 6.56
CA LYS A 82 2.99 -9.52 7.42
C LYS A 82 1.95 -8.79 6.54
N PHE A 83 0.74 -9.33 6.47
CA PHE A 83 -0.36 -8.79 5.65
C PHE A 83 -0.64 -7.30 5.92
N ALA A 84 -0.83 -6.51 4.86
CA ALA A 84 -1.26 -5.12 4.97
C ALA A 84 -2.76 -5.06 5.31
N PRO A 85 -3.16 -4.51 6.47
CA PRO A 85 -4.56 -4.45 6.83
C PRO A 85 -5.27 -3.30 6.12
N ASN A 86 -6.56 -3.50 5.85
CA ASN A 86 -7.48 -2.42 5.48
C ASN A 86 -7.33 -1.24 6.46
N ARG A 87 -7.31 -0.01 5.93
CA ARG A 87 -7.16 1.26 6.67
C ARG A 87 -8.07 1.38 7.90
N LEU A 88 -9.28 0.81 7.85
CA LEU A 88 -10.18 0.75 9.01
C LEU A 88 -9.62 -0.13 10.13
N TYR A 89 -9.00 -1.26 9.83
CA TYR A 89 -8.35 -2.09 10.84
C TYR A 89 -7.10 -1.41 11.40
N VAL A 90 -6.31 -0.73 10.56
CA VAL A 90 -5.14 0.05 11.02
C VAL A 90 -5.56 1.09 12.07
N HIS A 91 -6.65 1.82 11.83
CA HIS A 91 -7.03 2.93 12.69
C HIS A 91 -8.08 2.59 13.75
N SER A 92 -8.83 1.49 13.64
CA SER A 92 -9.90 1.12 14.58
C SER A 92 -9.88 -0.32 15.06
N ALA A 93 -8.98 -1.17 14.55
CA ALA A 93 -8.98 -2.63 14.79
C ALA A 93 -10.29 -3.35 14.39
N THR A 94 -11.16 -2.70 13.62
CA THR A 94 -12.43 -3.24 13.12
C THR A 94 -12.89 -2.46 11.88
N SER A 95 -13.72 -3.09 11.03
CA SER A 95 -14.47 -2.42 9.96
C SER A 95 -15.95 -2.18 10.30
N SER A 96 -16.40 -2.54 11.51
CA SER A 96 -17.83 -2.58 11.89
C SER A 96 -18.71 -3.38 10.94
N GLY A 97 -18.17 -4.49 10.42
CA GLY A 97 -18.88 -5.35 9.49
C GLY A 97 -18.96 -4.80 8.07
N ALA A 98 -18.32 -3.66 7.75
CA ALA A 98 -18.17 -3.24 6.36
C ALA A 98 -17.22 -4.21 5.63
N THR A 99 -17.75 -4.85 4.59
CA THR A 99 -17.03 -5.75 3.68
C THR A 99 -16.63 -5.06 2.38
N ILE A 100 -17.17 -3.86 2.14
CA ILE A 100 -16.90 -3.01 0.97
C ILE A 100 -16.75 -1.55 1.42
N ASN A 101 -16.23 -0.71 0.53
CA ASN A 101 -16.27 0.74 0.72
C ASN A 101 -17.71 1.24 0.53
N ILE A 102 -18.38 1.59 1.61
CA ILE A 102 -19.74 2.15 1.58
C ILE A 102 -19.63 3.69 1.57
N PRO A 103 -19.93 4.39 0.45
CA PRO A 103 -19.71 5.84 0.33
C PRO A 103 -20.42 6.66 1.41
N SER A 104 -21.64 6.25 1.78
CA SER A 104 -22.43 6.92 2.82
C SER A 104 -21.76 6.85 4.21
N LEU A 105 -21.03 5.77 4.52
CA LEU A 105 -20.28 5.61 5.78
C LEU A 105 -18.94 6.36 5.75
N LEU A 106 -18.31 6.49 4.58
CA LEU A 106 -17.12 7.36 4.40
C LEU A 106 -17.46 8.84 4.64
N ILE A 107 -18.66 9.26 4.25
CA ILE A 107 -19.13 10.65 4.43
C ILE A 107 -19.61 10.90 5.87
N LYS A 108 -20.48 10.03 6.40
CA LYS A 108 -21.04 10.14 7.76
C LYS A 108 -20.02 9.86 8.87
N ALA A 109 -18.89 9.28 8.48
CA ALA A 109 -17.84 8.68 9.30
C ALA A 109 -18.33 7.48 10.12
N TYR A 110 -17.50 6.46 10.12
CA TYR A 110 -17.75 5.26 10.90
C TYR A 110 -17.77 5.56 12.42
N PRO A 111 -18.70 4.95 13.19
CA PRO A 111 -18.91 5.26 14.61
C PRO A 111 -17.77 4.78 15.52
N GLU A 112 -16.86 3.92 15.03
CA GLU A 112 -15.86 3.32 15.91
C GLU A 112 -14.83 4.33 16.38
N ARG A 113 -14.40 4.08 17.60
CA ARG A 113 -13.29 4.76 18.22
C ARG A 113 -12.00 4.46 17.44
N LYS A 114 -11.33 5.52 17.01
CA LYS A 114 -10.05 5.43 16.30
C LYS A 114 -8.88 5.54 17.26
N ILE A 115 -7.72 4.98 16.90
CA ILE A 115 -6.46 5.00 17.65
C ILE A 115 -6.10 6.42 18.11
N PHE A 116 -6.35 7.44 17.29
CA PHE A 116 -6.09 8.85 17.62
C PHE A 116 -6.78 9.33 18.90
N LYS A 117 -7.98 8.81 19.20
CA LYS A 117 -8.65 9.11 20.47
C LYS A 117 -7.96 8.41 21.65
N ASN A 118 -7.43 7.21 21.46
CA ASN A 118 -6.65 6.52 22.50
C ASN A 118 -5.34 7.27 22.78
N LEU A 119 -4.70 7.77 21.73
CA LEU A 119 -3.47 8.56 21.84
C LEU A 119 -3.73 9.90 22.55
N ASP A 120 -4.82 10.61 22.18
CA ASP A 120 -5.29 11.81 22.89
C ASP A 120 -5.51 11.51 24.39
N ASP A 121 -6.28 10.46 24.72
CA ASP A 121 -6.63 10.12 26.11
C ASP A 121 -5.38 9.67 26.92
N ALA A 122 -4.34 9.13 26.26
CA ALA A 122 -3.07 8.74 26.85
C ALA A 122 -2.01 9.86 26.89
N GLY A 123 -2.31 11.05 26.34
CA GLY A 123 -1.34 12.14 26.25
C GLY A 123 -0.18 11.88 25.27
N ILE A 124 -0.35 10.94 24.33
CA ILE A 124 0.66 10.61 23.32
C ILE A 124 0.42 11.49 22.09
N SER A 125 1.44 12.26 21.71
CA SER A 125 1.37 13.09 20.51
C SER A 125 1.26 12.23 19.25
N TRP A 126 0.49 12.69 18.28
CA TRP A 126 0.35 12.02 16.99
C TRP A 126 0.35 12.99 15.84
N GLY A 127 0.73 12.52 14.65
CA GLY A 127 0.75 13.33 13.44
C GLY A 127 0.54 12.52 12.17
N ILE A 128 -0.02 13.18 11.16
CA ILE A 128 -0.34 12.61 9.85
C ILE A 128 0.38 13.46 8.81
N TYR A 129 1.36 12.84 8.13
CA TYR A 129 2.13 13.46 7.06
C TYR A 129 1.58 12.99 5.72
N TYR A 130 1.05 13.91 4.91
CA TYR A 130 0.27 13.55 3.73
C TYR A 130 0.82 14.18 2.45
N GLN A 131 0.68 13.48 1.32
CA GLN A 131 1.07 13.96 -0.01
C GLN A 131 -0.12 14.49 -0.85
N ASN A 132 -1.33 13.93 -0.70
CA ASN A 132 -2.56 14.45 -1.32
C ASN A 132 -3.55 14.98 -0.25
N ILE A 133 -4.86 14.73 -0.39
CA ILE A 133 -5.83 15.00 0.67
C ILE A 133 -5.73 13.83 1.66
N PRO A 134 -5.50 14.07 2.97
CA PRO A 134 -5.41 12.99 3.95
C PRO A 134 -6.70 12.18 3.96
N SER A 135 -6.60 10.89 3.63
CA SER A 135 -7.70 9.93 3.68
C SER A 135 -8.27 9.79 5.09
N THR A 136 -7.46 10.01 6.10
CA THR A 136 -7.89 10.07 7.51
C THR A 136 -8.92 11.17 7.79
N LEU A 137 -9.09 12.17 6.92
CA LEU A 137 -10.21 13.12 7.00
C LEU A 137 -11.58 12.46 6.79
N PHE A 138 -11.69 11.22 6.28
CA PHE A 138 -12.94 10.46 6.31
C PHE A 138 -13.42 10.15 7.74
N TYR A 139 -12.55 10.27 8.75
CA TYR A 139 -12.94 10.14 10.15
C TYR A 139 -13.39 11.50 10.72
N LYS A 140 -14.70 11.65 10.97
CA LYS A 140 -15.32 12.87 11.51
C LYS A 140 -14.62 13.43 12.74
N ASN A 141 -14.08 12.56 13.60
CA ASN A 141 -13.36 12.95 14.81
C ASN A 141 -12.03 13.69 14.54
N LEU A 142 -11.45 13.52 13.35
CA LEU A 142 -10.21 14.18 12.94
C LEU A 142 -10.44 15.52 12.22
N ARG A 143 -11.69 15.86 11.86
CA ARG A 143 -12.06 17.16 11.28
C ARG A 143 -12.22 18.28 12.31
N LYS A 144 -11.84 18.05 13.58
CA LYS A 144 -11.97 19.03 14.65
C LYS A 144 -10.81 20.03 14.60
N LEU A 145 -11.07 21.30 14.92
CA LEU A 145 -10.06 22.36 14.87
C LEU A 145 -8.81 22.05 15.70
N LYS A 146 -8.98 21.38 16.86
CA LYS A 146 -7.86 20.93 17.71
C LYS A 146 -6.88 19.97 17.01
N CYS A 147 -7.33 19.24 15.99
CA CYS A 147 -6.52 18.27 15.26
C CYS A 147 -5.77 18.91 14.09
N LEU A 148 -6.07 20.16 13.73
CA LEU A 148 -5.53 20.81 12.52
C LEU A 148 -4.00 20.79 12.49
N PHE A 149 -3.35 21.01 13.64
CA PHE A 149 -1.89 21.01 13.77
C PHE A 149 -1.25 19.62 13.73
N ASN A 150 -2.04 18.55 13.76
CA ASN A 150 -1.56 17.18 13.63
C ASN A 150 -1.46 16.75 12.16
N PHE A 151 -2.04 17.51 11.23
CA PHE A 151 -1.92 17.28 9.79
C PHE A 151 -0.79 18.13 9.22
N ARG A 152 0.15 17.49 8.51
CA ARG A 152 1.34 18.16 7.98
C ARG A 152 1.61 17.73 6.54
N PRO A 153 1.94 18.66 5.62
CA PRO A 153 2.40 18.28 4.29
C PRO A 153 3.69 17.47 4.38
N TYR A 154 3.71 16.27 3.78
CA TYR A 154 4.83 15.33 3.84
C TYR A 154 6.13 15.98 3.35
N GLY A 155 6.15 16.49 2.12
CA GLY A 155 7.35 17.02 1.48
C GLY A 155 7.97 18.24 2.18
N LEU A 156 7.19 18.98 2.97
CA LEU A 156 7.69 20.15 3.70
C LEU A 156 8.15 19.82 5.13
N SER A 157 7.58 18.78 5.73
CA SER A 157 7.67 18.60 7.19
C SER A 157 8.33 17.29 7.61
N PHE A 158 8.09 16.18 6.90
CA PHE A 158 8.42 14.84 7.40
C PHE A 158 9.92 14.67 7.63
N LYS A 159 10.72 14.81 6.57
CA LYS A 159 12.18 14.67 6.63
C LYS A 159 12.84 15.66 7.59
N LYS A 160 12.32 16.88 7.66
CA LYS A 160 12.80 17.88 8.63
C LYS A 160 12.55 17.41 10.06
N HIS A 161 11.34 16.99 10.37
CA HIS A 161 10.97 16.53 11.70
C HIS A 161 11.69 15.22 12.08
N ALA A 162 11.90 14.31 11.13
CA ALA A 162 12.69 13.09 11.34
C ALA A 162 14.13 13.44 11.75
N LYS A 163 14.81 14.26 10.97
CA LYS A 163 16.20 14.69 11.23
C LYS A 163 16.36 15.48 12.53
N GLU A 164 15.37 16.32 12.86
CA GLU A 164 15.40 17.14 14.08
C GLU A 164 14.92 16.38 15.33
N GLY A 165 14.52 15.11 15.22
CA GLY A 165 13.97 14.34 16.34
C GLY A 165 12.63 14.88 16.85
N LYS A 166 11.85 15.54 15.99
CA LYS A 166 10.57 16.21 16.29
C LYS A 166 9.34 15.43 15.82
N LEU A 167 9.52 14.17 15.41
CA LEU A 167 8.38 13.32 15.10
C LEU A 167 7.53 13.08 16.36
N PRO A 168 6.19 13.09 16.25
CA PRO A 168 5.32 12.76 17.36
C PRO A 168 5.42 11.27 17.73
N GLY A 169 4.89 10.89 18.90
CA GLY A 169 4.94 9.52 19.41
C GLY A 169 4.22 8.49 18.53
N TYR A 170 3.26 8.93 17.71
CA TYR A 170 2.62 8.10 16.67
C TYR A 170 2.53 8.86 15.34
N VAL A 171 3.03 8.26 14.27
CA VAL A 171 3.07 8.87 12.94
C VAL A 171 2.32 8.03 11.92
N VAL A 172 1.44 8.66 11.15
CA VAL A 172 0.92 8.11 9.90
C VAL A 172 1.56 8.87 8.76
N VAL A 173 2.15 8.14 7.82
CA VAL A 173 2.62 8.68 6.56
C VAL A 173 1.64 8.22 5.47
N GLU A 174 0.96 9.17 4.84
CA GLU A 174 0.04 8.89 3.75
C GLU A 174 0.72 9.13 2.39
N GLN A 175 0.69 8.09 1.57
CA GLN A 175 1.12 8.09 0.18
C GLN A 175 0.28 9.03 -0.70
N ARG A 176 0.73 9.20 -1.93
CA ARG A 176 0.01 9.85 -3.02
C ARG A 176 -0.84 8.82 -3.74
N TYR A 177 -2.16 8.96 -3.65
CA TYR A 177 -3.14 8.01 -4.22
C TYR A 177 -3.54 8.32 -5.66
N VAL A 178 -3.22 9.52 -6.16
CA VAL A 178 -3.67 9.95 -7.48
C VAL A 178 -2.51 10.51 -8.28
N ASP A 179 -2.48 10.15 -9.56
CA ASP A 179 -1.60 10.77 -10.54
C ASP A 179 -1.96 12.25 -10.70
N THR A 180 -0.92 13.07 -10.82
CA THR A 180 -1.04 14.46 -11.23
C THR A 180 -0.19 14.70 -12.47
N LYS A 181 -0.35 15.86 -13.12
CA LYS A 181 0.48 16.22 -14.29
C LYS A 181 1.98 16.31 -13.98
N VAL A 182 2.35 16.46 -12.71
CA VAL A 182 3.72 16.77 -12.28
C VAL A 182 4.31 15.63 -11.46
N GLU A 183 3.48 14.94 -10.68
CA GLU A 183 3.91 13.91 -9.75
C GLU A 183 3.00 12.68 -9.85
N PRO A 184 3.55 11.48 -10.10
CA PRO A 184 2.79 10.23 -10.18
C PRO A 184 2.38 9.71 -8.79
N ALA A 185 1.32 8.92 -8.74
CA ALA A 185 0.93 8.17 -7.55
C ALA A 185 2.05 7.22 -7.10
N ASN A 186 2.14 7.01 -5.79
CA ASN A 186 3.18 6.17 -5.16
C ASN A 186 2.59 5.26 -4.07
N ASP A 187 1.38 4.78 -4.32
CA ASP A 187 0.60 3.95 -3.41
C ASP A 187 0.72 2.44 -3.65
N ASP A 188 1.53 2.05 -4.64
CA ASP A 188 1.69 0.67 -5.13
C ASP A 188 0.37 0.02 -5.58
N HIS A 189 -0.66 0.82 -5.90
CA HIS A 189 -1.93 0.34 -6.41
C HIS A 189 -1.91 0.22 -7.93
N PRO A 190 -2.30 -0.91 -8.56
CA PRO A 190 -2.46 -1.00 -10.01
C PRO A 190 -3.50 0.01 -10.53
N SER A 191 -3.31 0.64 -11.69
CA SER A 191 -2.21 0.47 -12.64
C SER A 191 -1.03 1.43 -12.42
N HIS A 192 -0.86 2.00 -11.22
CA HIS A 192 0.27 2.90 -10.94
C HIS A 192 1.61 2.14 -10.98
N ASP A 193 2.68 2.85 -11.32
CA ASP A 193 4.03 2.28 -11.39
C ASP A 193 4.55 2.00 -9.97
N VAL A 194 4.70 0.71 -9.63
CA VAL A 194 5.20 0.29 -8.31
C VAL A 194 6.62 0.82 -8.03
N TYR A 195 7.40 1.20 -9.04
CA TYR A 195 8.69 1.86 -8.82
C TYR A 195 8.55 3.12 -7.95
N GLU A 196 7.50 3.92 -8.18
CA GLU A 196 7.28 5.16 -7.42
C GLU A 196 6.93 4.86 -5.95
N GLY A 197 6.15 3.81 -5.69
CA GLY A 197 5.85 3.34 -4.34
C GLY A 197 7.08 2.75 -3.63
N GLN A 198 7.90 1.96 -4.33
CA GLN A 198 9.17 1.45 -3.77
C GLN A 198 10.14 2.60 -3.41
N MET A 199 10.24 3.61 -4.27
CA MET A 199 11.06 4.80 -4.00
C MET A 199 10.54 5.60 -2.81
N PHE A 200 9.22 5.71 -2.67
CA PHE A 200 8.59 6.37 -1.52
C PHE A 200 8.90 5.65 -0.20
N VAL A 201 8.74 4.33 -0.16
CA VAL A 201 9.09 3.53 1.02
C VAL A 201 10.56 3.71 1.38
N LYS A 202 11.47 3.63 0.40
CA LYS A 202 12.90 3.87 0.60
C LYS A 202 13.17 5.24 1.21
N GLU A 203 12.55 6.30 0.67
CA GLU A 203 12.72 7.67 1.19
C GLU A 203 12.29 7.79 2.66
N VAL A 204 11.18 7.17 3.04
CA VAL A 204 10.69 7.18 4.42
C VAL A 204 11.69 6.50 5.36
N TYR A 205 12.25 5.35 4.98
CA TYR A 205 13.22 4.61 5.79
C TYR A 205 14.58 5.32 5.92
N GLU A 206 14.97 6.12 4.93
CA GLU A 206 16.25 6.85 4.90
C GLU A 206 16.16 8.31 5.37
N SER A 207 15.01 8.72 5.93
CA SER A 207 14.74 10.11 6.32
C SER A 207 15.46 10.58 7.57
#